data_AF-A0A2K0UQ71-F1
#
_entry.id   AF-A0A2K0UQ71-F1
#
_cell.length_a   1.000
_cell.length_b   1.000
_cell.length_c   1.000
_cell.angle_alpha   90.00
_cell.angle_beta   90.00
_cell.angle_gamma   90.00
#
_symmetry.space_group_name_H-M   'P 1'
#
loop_
_entity.id
_entity.type
_entity.pdbx_description
1 polymer ?
#
loop_
_entity_poly.entity_id
_entity_poly.type
_entity_poly.pdbx_seq_one_letter_code
_entity_poly.pdbx_strand_id
1 'polypeptide(L)'
;MLNATLGAVLTLGLFESVVSNGKDNISSWTAHTLGTIALLRLRGFQQFGDILGRRMCIHAAYNIRVSCINRAVEVPQALIELEQGFYEAFNFPEAVRDHYLVMNKTCSIKAELKHGLTAELICRAIETDHEADVFIQGFSPSAGPVKAGSSRISPQTDRLGLANTIMLHSATGAPPVAMMARWLFGMSMLRLVLNEIIWSGGSMYDGHPEVLQRIHQASN
;
A
#
# COMPACT_ATOMS: atom_id res chain seq x y z
N MET A 1 -0.70 29.16 3.59
CA MET A 1 0.74 28.90 3.84
C MET A 1 1.02 27.49 4.35
N LEU A 2 0.33 26.98 5.38
CA LEU A 2 0.60 25.64 5.93
C LEU A 2 0.53 24.51 4.86
N ASN A 3 -0.53 24.46 4.06
CA ASN A 3 -0.67 23.43 3.01
C ASN A 3 0.41 23.48 1.92
N ALA A 4 0.99 24.65 1.64
CA ALA A 4 2.06 24.79 0.65
C ALA A 4 3.37 24.13 1.14
N THR A 5 3.68 24.23 2.44
CA THR A 5 4.85 23.56 3.03
C THR A 5 4.74 22.04 2.91
N LEU A 6 3.56 21.47 3.19
CA LEU A 6 3.39 20.02 3.06
C LEU A 6 3.38 19.59 1.59
N GLY A 7 2.79 20.39 0.69
CA GLY A 7 2.92 20.18 -0.75
C GLY A 7 4.38 20.12 -1.20
N ALA A 8 5.21 21.09 -0.80
CA ALA A 8 6.63 21.13 -1.13
C ALA A 8 7.39 19.91 -0.57
N VAL A 9 7.11 19.52 0.68
CA VAL A 9 7.69 18.32 1.30
C VAL A 9 7.29 17.06 0.52
N LEU A 10 6.02 16.90 0.14
CA LEU A 10 5.56 15.75 -0.65
C LEU A 10 6.22 15.67 -2.02
N THR A 11 6.34 16.81 -2.71
CA THR A 11 6.99 16.89 -4.02
C THR A 11 8.48 16.57 -3.91
N LEU A 12 9.15 17.05 -2.87
CA LEU A 12 10.56 16.73 -2.61
C LEU A 12 10.73 15.24 -2.30
N GLY A 13 9.88 14.64 -1.48
CA GLY A 13 9.93 13.21 -1.18
C GLY A 13 9.71 12.32 -2.42
N LEU A 14 8.80 12.74 -3.32
CA LEU A 14 8.63 12.07 -4.60
C LEU A 14 9.89 12.19 -5.47
N PHE A 15 10.44 13.40 -5.62
CA PHE A 15 11.69 13.62 -6.35
C PHE A 15 12.83 12.76 -5.81
N GLU A 16 13.01 12.72 -4.48
CA GLU A 16 14.03 11.91 -3.83
C GLU A 16 13.81 10.40 -4.08
N SER A 17 12.56 9.94 -4.13
CA SER A 17 12.22 8.54 -4.38
C SER A 17 12.51 8.08 -5.82
N VAL A 18 12.46 9.02 -6.78
CA VAL A 18 12.71 8.76 -8.22
C VAL A 18 14.19 8.92 -8.57
N VAL A 19 14.85 9.94 -8.00
CA VAL A 19 16.23 10.31 -8.39
C VAL A 19 17.28 9.61 -7.53
N SER A 20 16.96 9.18 -6.30
CA SER A 20 17.94 8.51 -5.45
C SER A 20 18.01 7.01 -5.73
N ASN A 21 19.11 6.53 -6.31
CA ASN A 21 19.39 5.10 -6.52
C ASN A 21 19.84 4.37 -5.24
N GLY A 22 19.10 4.53 -4.14
CA GLY A 22 19.18 3.69 -2.94
C GLY A 22 20.41 3.87 -2.04
N LYS A 23 21.57 4.33 -2.52
CA LYS A 23 22.83 4.31 -1.76
C LYS A 23 23.36 5.68 -1.31
N ASP A 24 23.19 6.73 -2.11
CA ASP A 24 23.98 7.95 -1.90
C ASP A 24 23.40 8.96 -0.90
N ASN A 25 22.21 8.72 -0.35
CA ASN A 25 21.54 9.74 0.48
C ASN A 25 20.57 9.21 1.56
N ILE A 26 20.92 8.11 2.22
CA ILE A 26 20.07 7.48 3.25
C ILE A 26 19.78 8.46 4.40
N SER A 27 20.77 9.25 4.84
CA SER A 27 20.62 10.21 5.95
C SER A 27 19.64 11.35 5.64
N SER A 28 19.74 11.97 4.46
CA SER A 28 18.78 13.01 4.04
C SER A 28 17.38 12.44 3.90
N TRP A 29 17.25 11.22 3.36
CA TRP A 29 15.95 10.56 3.26
C TRP A 29 15.34 10.27 4.63
N THR A 30 16.14 9.76 5.57
CA THR A 30 15.66 9.50 6.94
C THR A 30 15.22 10.80 7.59
N ALA A 31 16.00 11.87 7.45
CA ALA A 31 15.64 13.19 7.95
C ALA A 31 14.35 13.73 7.29
N HIS A 32 14.20 13.57 5.98
CA HIS A 32 13.00 13.95 5.23
C HIS A 32 11.77 13.19 5.72
N THR A 33 11.88 11.87 5.85
CA THR A 33 10.79 10.98 6.26
C THR A 33 10.36 11.27 7.70
N LEU A 34 11.31 11.32 8.63
CA LEU A 34 11.04 11.63 10.03
C LEU A 34 10.51 13.06 10.19
N GLY A 35 11.07 14.02 9.45
CA GLY A 35 10.60 15.40 9.41
C GLY A 35 9.17 15.51 8.89
N THR A 36 8.82 14.75 7.85
CA THR A 36 7.44 14.68 7.33
C THR A 36 6.48 14.13 8.38
N ILE A 37 6.84 13.02 9.05
CA ILE A 37 6.02 12.44 10.12
C ILE A 37 5.86 13.42 11.29
N ALA A 38 6.94 14.08 11.70
CA ALA A 38 6.91 15.10 12.73
C ALA A 38 6.02 16.29 12.35
N LEU A 39 6.07 16.76 11.10
CA LEU A 39 5.19 17.81 10.59
C LEU A 39 3.73 17.39 10.61
N LEU A 40 3.41 16.15 10.21
CA LEU A 40 2.05 15.63 10.29
C LEU A 40 1.55 15.58 11.74
N ARG A 41 2.39 15.12 12.68
CA ARG A 41 2.08 15.10 14.12
C ARG A 41 1.86 16.50 14.68
N LEU A 42 2.75 17.46 14.38
CA LEU A 42 2.69 18.84 14.89
C LEU A 42 1.44 19.59 14.43
N ARG A 43 0.96 19.32 13.22
CA ARG A 43 -0.29 19.89 12.72
C ARG A 43 -1.53 19.34 13.42
N GLY A 44 -1.39 18.21 14.13
CA GLY A 44 -2.43 17.60 14.93
C GLY A 44 -3.63 17.13 14.13
N PHE A 45 -4.66 16.65 14.84
CA PHE A 45 -5.88 16.14 14.23
C PHE A 45 -6.76 17.23 13.61
N GLN A 46 -6.55 18.51 13.96
CA GLN A 46 -7.32 19.64 13.42
C GLN A 46 -7.19 19.77 11.90
N GLN A 47 -6.01 19.48 11.34
CA GLN A 47 -5.81 19.53 9.88
C GLN A 47 -6.66 18.48 9.15
N PHE A 48 -7.01 17.39 9.82
CA PHE A 48 -7.82 16.32 9.25
C PHE A 48 -9.32 16.60 9.36
N GLY A 49 -9.74 17.70 9.99
CA GLY A 49 -11.11 18.20 9.87
C GLY A 49 -11.48 18.57 8.43
N ASP A 50 -10.48 18.99 7.65
CA ASP A 50 -10.62 19.32 6.23
C ASP A 50 -10.21 18.15 5.32
N ILE A 51 -10.97 17.96 4.23
CA ILE A 51 -10.74 16.98 3.17
C ILE A 51 -9.31 17.09 2.62
N LEU A 52 -8.82 18.32 2.44
CA LEU A 52 -7.47 18.56 1.92
C LEU A 52 -6.40 18.00 2.86
N GLY A 53 -6.51 18.22 4.16
CA GLY A 53 -5.54 17.72 5.13
C GLY A 53 -5.55 16.19 5.23
N ARG A 54 -6.72 15.55 5.15
CA ARG A 54 -6.83 14.08 5.07
C ARG A 54 -6.13 13.54 3.83
N ARG A 55 -6.38 14.14 2.66
CA ARG A 55 -5.71 13.76 1.40
C ARG A 55 -4.20 13.93 1.48
N MET A 56 -3.73 15.00 2.11
CA MET A 56 -2.30 15.24 2.29
C MET A 56 -1.67 14.18 3.19
N CYS A 57 -2.33 13.76 4.27
CA CYS A 57 -1.85 12.70 5.15
C CYS A 57 -1.71 11.36 4.41
N ILE A 58 -2.77 10.96 3.71
CA ILE A 58 -2.82 9.75 2.88
C ILE A 58 -1.71 9.78 1.82
N HIS A 59 -1.51 10.94 1.19
CA HIS A 59 -0.48 11.10 0.17
C HIS A 59 0.94 11.05 0.76
N ALA A 60 1.16 11.65 1.92
CA ALA A 60 2.42 11.57 2.65
C ALA A 60 2.77 10.14 3.01
N ALA A 61 1.83 9.43 3.62
CA ALA A 61 2.03 8.07 4.06
C ALA A 61 2.29 7.12 2.87
N TYR A 62 1.60 7.35 1.75
CA TYR A 62 1.85 6.64 0.50
C TYR A 62 3.26 6.89 -0.05
N ASN A 63 3.69 8.15 -0.16
CA ASN A 63 5.02 8.50 -0.66
C ASN A 63 6.14 7.92 0.21
N ILE A 64 5.96 7.92 1.54
CA ILE A 64 6.90 7.30 2.47
C ILE A 64 7.02 5.80 2.17
N ARG A 65 5.91 5.07 2.03
CA ARG A 65 5.92 3.63 1.72
C ARG A 65 6.54 3.31 0.38
N VAL A 66 6.19 4.05 -0.68
CA VAL A 66 6.82 3.90 -2.00
C VAL A 66 8.34 4.07 -1.88
N SER A 67 8.78 5.07 -1.12
CA SER A 67 10.21 5.24 -0.87
C SER A 67 10.82 4.11 -0.03
N CYS A 68 10.09 3.55 0.94
CA CYS A 68 10.54 2.40 1.73
C CYS A 68 10.75 1.17 0.84
N ILE A 69 9.82 0.92 -0.08
CA ILE A 69 9.96 -0.12 -1.11
C ILE A 69 11.17 0.19 -1.99
N ASN A 70 11.31 1.39 -2.57
CA ASN A 70 12.45 1.67 -3.45
C ASN A 70 13.80 1.51 -2.75
N ARG A 71 13.87 1.82 -1.45
CA ARG A 71 15.08 1.71 -0.64
C ARG A 71 15.23 0.36 0.05
N ALA A 72 14.25 -0.54 -0.06
CA ALA A 72 14.21 -1.83 0.62
C ALA A 72 14.45 -1.68 2.13
N VAL A 73 13.63 -0.88 2.79
CA VAL A 73 13.66 -0.63 4.24
C VAL A 73 12.25 -0.77 4.81
N GLU A 74 12.16 -1.01 6.11
CA GLU A 74 10.89 -1.09 6.84
C GLU A 74 10.17 0.27 6.88
N VAL A 75 8.85 0.21 7.00
CA VAL A 75 8.03 1.40 7.23
C VAL A 75 8.30 1.92 8.65
N PRO A 76 8.56 3.23 8.84
CA PRO A 76 8.79 3.77 10.19
C PRO A 76 7.59 3.54 11.10
N GLN A 77 7.81 2.94 12.28
CA GLN A 77 6.77 2.69 13.28
C GLN A 77 5.99 3.96 13.65
N ALA A 78 6.68 5.10 13.69
CA ALA A 78 6.09 6.40 13.96
C ALA A 78 4.99 6.80 12.95
N LEU A 79 5.07 6.35 11.70
CA LEU A 79 4.02 6.55 10.69
C LEU A 79 2.81 5.65 10.99
N ILE A 80 3.04 4.38 11.32
CA ILE A 80 1.99 3.40 11.63
C ILE A 80 1.14 3.90 12.82
N GLU A 81 1.80 4.36 13.89
CA GLU A 81 1.13 4.92 15.08
C GLU A 81 0.32 6.18 14.74
N LEU A 82 0.87 7.07 13.91
CA LEU A 82 0.19 8.29 13.49
C LEU A 82 -1.08 7.96 12.69
N GLU A 83 -0.99 7.00 11.78
CA GLU A 83 -2.09 6.57 10.94
C GLU A 83 -3.17 5.83 11.72
N GLN A 84 -2.83 5.05 12.73
CA GLN A 84 -3.81 4.38 13.57
C GLN A 84 -4.76 5.40 14.23
N GLY A 85 -4.19 6.42 14.88
CA GLY A 85 -5.00 7.50 15.47
C GLY A 85 -5.79 8.29 14.42
N PHE A 86 -5.25 8.46 13.21
CA PHE A 86 -5.94 9.12 12.10
C PHE A 86 -7.13 8.30 11.58
N TYR A 87 -6.97 7.00 11.37
CA TYR A 87 -8.05 6.13 10.88
C TYR A 87 -9.19 6.01 11.89
N GLU A 88 -8.85 5.91 13.18
CA GLU A 88 -9.82 5.89 14.27
C GLU A 88 -10.59 7.21 14.38
N ALA A 89 -9.90 8.36 14.38
CA ALA A 89 -10.53 9.67 14.56
C ALA A 89 -11.51 10.05 13.43
N PHE A 90 -11.34 9.49 12.22
CA PHE A 90 -12.13 9.85 11.04
C PHE A 90 -12.94 8.70 10.45
N ASN A 91 -13.07 7.59 11.19
CA ASN A 91 -13.87 6.41 10.81
C ASN A 91 -13.55 5.93 9.38
N PHE A 92 -12.26 5.82 9.06
CA PHE A 92 -11.85 5.33 7.75
C PHE A 92 -12.33 3.89 7.52
N PRO A 93 -12.75 3.54 6.28
CA PRO A 93 -13.10 2.17 5.94
C PRO A 93 -11.95 1.23 6.27
N GLU A 94 -12.27 0.03 6.75
CA GLU A 94 -11.29 -1.03 7.04
C GLU A 94 -10.39 -1.29 5.83
N ALA A 95 -10.98 -1.30 4.66
CA ALA A 95 -10.27 -1.52 3.42
C ALA A 95 -9.16 -0.46 3.14
N VAL A 96 -9.27 0.79 3.63
CA VAL A 96 -8.13 1.73 3.54
C VAL A 96 -6.95 1.25 4.39
N ARG A 97 -7.24 0.72 5.58
CA ARG A 97 -6.22 0.16 6.47
C ARG A 97 -5.59 -1.09 5.87
N ASP A 98 -6.40 -1.97 5.27
CA ASP A 98 -5.93 -3.20 4.63
C ASP A 98 -4.95 -2.90 3.49
N HIS A 99 -5.24 -1.89 2.66
CA HIS A 99 -4.32 -1.47 1.62
C HIS A 99 -2.94 -1.11 2.17
N TYR A 100 -2.90 -0.29 3.22
CA TYR A 100 -1.64 0.15 3.82
C TYR A 100 -0.94 -0.97 4.59
N LEU A 101 -1.68 -1.95 5.12
CA LEU A 101 -1.12 -3.16 5.70
C LEU A 101 -0.40 -3.99 4.63
N VAL A 102 -1.02 -4.20 3.46
CA VAL A 102 -0.38 -4.88 2.32
C VAL A 102 0.90 -4.15 1.88
N MET A 103 0.86 -2.82 1.80
CA MET A 103 2.07 -2.04 1.49
C MET A 103 3.15 -2.16 2.56
N ASN A 104 2.79 -2.21 3.86
CA ASN A 104 3.75 -2.43 4.94
C ASN A 104 4.42 -3.81 4.81
N LYS A 105 3.64 -4.87 4.58
CA LYS A 105 4.15 -6.23 4.31
C LYS A 105 5.11 -6.23 3.12
N THR A 106 4.76 -5.52 2.05
CA THR A 106 5.60 -5.36 0.85
C THR A 106 6.95 -4.71 1.19
N CYS A 107 6.95 -3.64 1.99
CA CYS A 107 8.19 -2.99 2.45
C CYS A 107 9.06 -3.96 3.24
N SER A 108 8.44 -4.73 4.15
CA SER A 108 9.13 -5.69 5.01
C SER A 108 9.76 -6.84 4.23
N ILE A 109 8.99 -7.47 3.33
CA ILE A 109 9.50 -8.49 2.40
C ILE A 109 10.70 -7.97 1.63
N LYS A 110 10.61 -6.75 1.09
CA LYS A 110 11.71 -6.18 0.30
C LYS A 110 12.93 -5.80 1.15
N ALA A 111 12.72 -5.36 2.39
CA ALA A 111 13.81 -5.09 3.32
C ALA A 111 14.57 -6.37 3.67
N GLU A 112 13.84 -7.45 3.98
CA GLU A 112 14.43 -8.76 4.30
C GLU A 112 15.11 -9.41 3.08
N LEU A 113 14.58 -9.21 1.87
CA LEU A 113 15.19 -9.71 0.63
C LEU A 113 16.65 -9.27 0.45
N LYS A 114 17.06 -8.12 1.01
CA LYS A 114 18.47 -7.67 1.01
C LYS A 114 19.41 -8.66 1.69
N HIS A 115 18.91 -9.43 2.64
CA HIS A 115 19.70 -10.39 3.42
C HIS A 115 19.74 -11.78 2.78
N GLY A 116 19.01 -11.97 1.68
CA GLY A 116 18.95 -13.22 0.94
C GLY A 116 17.52 -13.69 0.73
N LEU A 117 17.34 -14.57 -0.26
CA LEU A 117 16.06 -15.17 -0.55
C LEU A 117 15.86 -16.44 0.30
N THR A 118 14.69 -16.59 0.91
CA THR A 118 14.31 -17.77 1.71
C THR A 118 12.93 -18.28 1.31
N ALA A 119 12.65 -19.56 1.60
CA ALA A 119 11.33 -20.15 1.31
C ALA A 119 10.20 -19.43 2.06
N GLU A 120 10.46 -19.00 3.30
CA GLU A 120 9.53 -18.19 4.10
C GLU A 120 9.21 -16.86 3.41
N LEU A 121 10.22 -16.16 2.89
CA LEU A 121 10.01 -14.90 2.16
C LEU A 121 9.16 -15.08 0.91
N ILE A 122 9.38 -16.17 0.16
CA ILE A 122 8.57 -16.50 -1.02
C ILE A 122 7.12 -16.74 -0.61
N CYS A 123 6.89 -17.57 0.41
CA CYS A 123 5.54 -17.88 0.91
C CYS A 123 4.81 -16.61 1.38
N ARG A 124 5.45 -15.77 2.21
CA ARG A 124 4.86 -14.50 2.66
C ARG A 124 4.55 -13.56 1.51
N ALA A 125 5.40 -13.52 0.48
CA ALA A 125 5.19 -12.67 -0.68
C ALA A 125 3.98 -13.13 -1.50
N ILE A 126 3.83 -14.44 -1.71
CA ILE A 126 2.64 -15.04 -2.37
C ILE A 126 1.37 -14.75 -1.56
N GLU A 127 1.40 -14.95 -0.24
CA GLU A 127 0.25 -14.65 0.63
C GLU A 127 -0.14 -13.17 0.56
N THR A 128 0.86 -12.28 0.57
CA THR A 128 0.63 -10.83 0.44
C THR A 128 0.05 -10.44 -0.92
N ASP A 129 0.43 -11.13 -2.00
CA ASP A 129 -0.16 -10.92 -3.35
C ASP A 129 -1.62 -11.35 -3.39
N HIS A 130 -1.91 -12.53 -2.83
CA HIS A 130 -3.26 -13.06 -2.75
C HIS A 130 -4.20 -12.15 -1.93
N GLU A 131 -3.75 -11.72 -0.75
CA GLU A 131 -4.50 -10.75 0.08
C GLU A 131 -4.86 -9.49 -0.70
N ALA A 132 -3.96 -9.05 -1.56
CA ALA A 132 -4.14 -7.84 -2.32
C ALA A 132 -5.01 -8.00 -3.57
N ASP A 133 -5.01 -9.18 -4.18
CA ASP A 133 -5.97 -9.52 -5.22
C ASP A 133 -7.39 -9.58 -4.66
N VAL A 134 -7.57 -10.23 -3.50
CA VAL A 134 -8.85 -10.22 -2.75
C VAL A 134 -9.28 -8.78 -2.45
N PHE A 135 -8.34 -7.95 -2.01
CA PHE A 135 -8.58 -6.53 -1.77
C PHE A 135 -9.08 -5.80 -3.03
N ILE A 136 -8.37 -5.91 -4.17
CA ILE A 136 -8.77 -5.27 -5.43
C ILE A 136 -10.16 -5.73 -5.89
N GLN A 137 -10.47 -7.02 -5.74
CA GLN A 137 -11.78 -7.56 -6.07
C GLN A 137 -12.89 -6.95 -5.21
N GLY A 138 -12.61 -6.68 -3.94
CA GLY A 138 -13.54 -6.01 -3.01
C GLY A 138 -13.95 -4.58 -3.39
N PHE A 139 -13.24 -3.94 -4.34
CA PHE A 139 -13.55 -2.59 -4.84
C PHE A 139 -14.07 -2.55 -6.28
N SER A 140 -14.00 -3.66 -7.01
CA SER A 140 -14.49 -3.70 -8.38
C SER A 140 -16.02 -3.68 -8.36
N PRO A 141 -16.69 -2.65 -8.90
CA PRO A 141 -18.10 -2.79 -9.20
C PRO A 141 -18.22 -3.88 -10.26
N SER A 142 -19.13 -4.84 -10.08
CA SER A 142 -19.44 -5.83 -11.11
C SER A 142 -19.65 -5.12 -12.45
N ALA A 143 -18.68 -5.26 -13.36
CA ALA A 143 -18.82 -4.83 -14.74
C ALA A 143 -19.75 -5.82 -15.42
N GLY A 144 -21.05 -5.70 -15.18
CA GLY A 144 -22.03 -6.49 -15.90
C GLY A 144 -22.25 -5.92 -17.30
N PRO A 145 -21.93 -6.61 -18.39
CA PRO A 145 -22.85 -6.58 -19.51
C PRO A 145 -24.10 -7.34 -19.07
N VAL A 146 -25.28 -6.80 -19.39
CA VAL A 146 -26.53 -7.57 -19.33
C VAL A 146 -26.35 -8.80 -20.23
N LYS A 147 -26.05 -9.95 -19.64
CA LYS A 147 -26.30 -11.24 -20.25
C LYS A 147 -26.98 -12.13 -19.23
N ALA A 148 -28.27 -12.35 -19.50
CA ALA A 148 -29.06 -13.40 -18.88
C ALA A 148 -28.34 -14.73 -19.07
N GLY A 149 -27.91 -15.32 -17.96
CA GLY A 149 -27.13 -16.55 -17.99
C GLY A 149 -26.47 -16.85 -16.65
N SER A 150 -27.32 -17.23 -15.67
CA SER A 150 -26.99 -18.01 -14.47
C SER A 150 -25.50 -18.10 -14.08
N SER A 151 -25.03 -17.19 -13.23
CA SER A 151 -24.01 -17.54 -12.24
C SER A 151 -24.36 -16.85 -10.91
N ARG A 152 -24.40 -17.64 -9.84
CA ARG A 152 -24.71 -17.19 -8.47
C ARG A 152 -23.53 -16.36 -7.95
N ILE A 153 -23.54 -15.06 -8.19
CA ILE A 153 -22.67 -14.11 -7.47
C ILE A 153 -23.45 -13.63 -6.23
N SER A 154 -22.81 -13.69 -5.06
CA SER A 154 -23.44 -13.34 -3.79
C SER A 154 -23.73 -11.83 -3.71
N PRO A 155 -25.00 -11.41 -3.46
CA PRO A 155 -25.38 -9.99 -3.39
C PRO A 155 -24.72 -9.21 -2.23
N GLN A 156 -23.94 -9.86 -1.36
CA GLN A 156 -23.21 -9.22 -0.27
C GLN A 156 -21.93 -8.51 -0.74
N THR A 157 -21.20 -9.07 -1.71
CA THR A 157 -19.91 -8.51 -2.16
C THR A 157 -20.09 -7.17 -2.87
N ASP A 158 -21.11 -7.06 -3.73
CA ASP A 158 -21.46 -5.80 -4.43
C ASP A 158 -21.87 -4.69 -3.46
N ARG A 159 -22.55 -5.05 -2.36
CA ARG A 159 -22.95 -4.09 -1.32
C ARG A 159 -21.76 -3.59 -0.52
N LEU A 160 -20.80 -4.46 -0.23
CA LEU A 160 -19.59 -4.11 0.52
C LEU A 160 -18.68 -3.18 -0.29
N GLY A 161 -18.46 -3.48 -1.57
CA GLY A 161 -17.64 -2.64 -2.46
C GLY A 161 -18.23 -1.23 -2.65
N LEU A 162 -19.56 -1.13 -2.82
CA LEU A 162 -20.24 0.15 -2.89
C LEU A 162 -20.16 0.94 -1.57
N ALA A 163 -20.35 0.27 -0.43
CA ALA A 163 -20.23 0.91 0.89
C ALA A 163 -18.82 1.45 1.14
N ASN A 164 -17.79 0.66 0.84
CA ASN A 164 -16.39 1.08 0.94
C ASN A 164 -16.09 2.26 0.02
N THR A 165 -16.62 2.25 -1.20
CA THR A 165 -16.48 3.33 -2.18
C THR A 165 -17.09 4.64 -1.68
N ILE A 166 -18.32 4.58 -1.13
CA ILE A 166 -19.02 5.76 -0.60
C ILE A 166 -18.30 6.30 0.63
N MET A 167 -17.92 5.43 1.57
CA MET A 167 -17.21 5.84 2.78
C MET A 167 -15.81 6.38 2.48
N LEU A 168 -15.12 5.86 1.47
CA LEU A 168 -13.84 6.39 1.03
C LEU A 168 -13.99 7.79 0.42
N HIS A 169 -15.00 7.98 -0.42
CA HIS A 169 -15.33 9.28 -0.99
C HIS A 169 -15.73 10.28 0.09
N SER A 170 -16.53 9.88 1.09
CA SER A 170 -16.89 10.78 2.20
C SER A 170 -15.69 11.11 3.10
N ALA A 171 -14.81 10.14 3.36
CA ALA A 171 -13.64 10.34 4.19
C ALA A 171 -12.57 11.20 3.51
N THR A 172 -12.36 11.05 2.20
CA THR A 172 -11.23 11.66 1.48
C THR A 172 -11.63 12.72 0.47
N GLY A 173 -12.92 12.85 0.16
CA GLY A 173 -13.46 13.61 -0.97
C GLY A 173 -12.94 13.16 -2.34
N ALA A 174 -12.04 12.18 -2.43
CA ALA A 174 -11.37 11.82 -3.67
C ALA A 174 -12.29 10.94 -4.53
N PRO A 175 -12.28 11.08 -5.86
CA PRO A 175 -12.95 10.14 -6.74
C PRO A 175 -12.41 8.73 -6.47
N PRO A 176 -13.27 7.71 -6.30
CA PRO A 176 -12.85 6.34 -6.02
C PRO A 176 -11.81 5.81 -7.01
N VAL A 177 -11.96 6.16 -8.28
CA VAL A 177 -11.04 5.78 -9.36
C VAL A 177 -9.62 6.30 -9.14
N ALA A 178 -9.46 7.51 -8.59
CA ALA A 178 -8.13 8.08 -8.31
C ALA A 178 -7.44 7.37 -7.13
N MET A 179 -8.21 6.86 -6.16
CA MET A 179 -7.67 6.06 -5.07
C MET A 179 -7.34 4.64 -5.54
N MET A 180 -8.21 4.02 -6.34
CA MET A 180 -7.93 2.73 -6.99
C MET A 180 -6.67 2.80 -7.85
N ALA A 181 -6.44 3.86 -8.62
CA ALA A 181 -5.21 4.02 -9.40
C ALA A 181 -3.94 4.02 -8.51
N ARG A 182 -3.99 4.70 -7.35
CA ARG A 182 -2.87 4.69 -6.38
C ARG A 182 -2.65 3.31 -5.79
N TRP A 183 -3.73 2.60 -5.50
CA TRP A 183 -3.66 1.26 -4.93
C TRP A 183 -3.13 0.26 -5.94
N LEU A 184 -3.63 0.30 -7.17
CA LEU A 184 -3.12 -0.50 -8.29
C LEU A 184 -1.63 -0.25 -8.51
N PHE A 185 -1.17 1.00 -8.43
CA PHE A 185 0.28 1.30 -8.49
C PHE A 185 1.05 0.70 -7.32
N GLY A 186 0.54 0.82 -6.09
CA GLY A 186 1.13 0.16 -4.92
C GLY A 186 1.21 -1.36 -5.09
N MET A 187 0.21 -1.95 -5.74
CA MET A 187 0.16 -3.36 -6.05
C MET A 187 1.10 -3.78 -7.18
N SER A 188 1.28 -2.93 -8.19
CA SER A 188 2.33 -3.13 -9.20
C SER A 188 3.71 -3.16 -8.57
N MET A 189 3.95 -2.36 -7.51
CA MET A 189 5.22 -2.42 -6.78
C MET A 189 5.42 -3.76 -6.05
N LEU A 190 4.38 -4.34 -5.44
CA LEU A 190 4.47 -5.70 -4.89
C LEU A 190 4.78 -6.73 -5.98
N ARG A 191 4.08 -6.67 -7.12
CA ARG A 191 4.31 -7.59 -8.24
C ARG A 191 5.70 -7.45 -8.84
N LEU A 192 6.29 -6.25 -8.84
CA LEU A 192 7.70 -6.06 -9.21
C LEU A 192 8.64 -6.73 -8.22
N VAL A 193 8.38 -6.65 -6.91
CA VAL A 193 9.15 -7.37 -5.88
C VAL A 193 9.01 -8.88 -6.03
N LEU A 194 7.81 -9.38 -6.31
CA LEU A 194 7.58 -10.79 -6.60
C LEU A 194 8.33 -11.25 -7.84
N ASN A 195 8.35 -10.45 -8.89
CA ASN A 195 9.17 -10.73 -10.07
C ASN A 195 10.65 -10.79 -9.69
N GLU A 196 11.19 -9.83 -8.93
CA GLU A 196 12.57 -9.87 -8.43
C GLU A 196 12.86 -11.17 -7.66
N ILE A 197 11.92 -11.61 -6.81
CA ILE A 197 12.01 -12.87 -6.05
C ILE A 197 12.03 -14.10 -6.98
N ILE A 198 11.08 -14.19 -7.92
CA ILE A 198 10.95 -15.32 -8.85
C ILE A 198 12.21 -15.45 -9.72
N TRP A 199 12.68 -14.33 -10.27
CA TRP A 199 13.89 -14.31 -11.11
C TRP A 199 15.17 -14.59 -10.31
N SER A 200 15.21 -14.24 -9.03
CA SER A 200 16.35 -14.55 -8.14
C SER A 200 16.32 -15.99 -7.61
N GLY A 201 15.17 -16.66 -7.65
CA GLY A 201 14.90 -17.95 -7.01
C GLY A 201 14.96 -19.18 -7.90
N GLY A 202 15.36 -19.07 -9.17
CA GLY A 202 15.26 -20.15 -10.17
C GLY A 202 15.91 -21.50 -9.78
N SER A 203 16.89 -21.50 -8.86
CA SER A 203 17.55 -22.72 -8.35
C SER A 203 16.97 -23.26 -7.03
N MET A 204 16.05 -22.53 -6.39
CA MET A 204 15.59 -22.82 -5.01
C MET A 204 14.28 -23.64 -4.97
N TYR A 205 13.51 -23.64 -6.06
CA TYR A 205 12.25 -24.39 -6.18
C TYR A 205 12.46 -25.91 -6.13
N ASP A 206 13.65 -26.39 -6.49
CA ASP A 206 13.98 -27.82 -6.54
C ASP A 206 14.13 -28.48 -5.15
N GLY A 207 14.23 -27.68 -4.07
CA GLY A 207 14.45 -28.18 -2.70
C GLY A 207 13.33 -27.89 -1.69
N HIS A 208 12.29 -27.13 -2.08
CA HIS A 208 11.27 -26.59 -1.17
C HIS A 208 9.84 -26.84 -1.68
N PRO A 209 9.31 -28.07 -1.54
CA PRO A 209 7.98 -28.45 -2.05
C PRO A 209 6.83 -27.63 -1.46
N GLU A 210 7.00 -27.09 -0.25
CA GLU A 210 6.05 -26.19 0.41
C GLU A 210 5.80 -24.90 -0.39
N VAL A 211 6.81 -24.39 -1.10
CA VAL A 211 6.67 -23.19 -1.94
C VAL A 211 5.77 -23.50 -3.14
N LEU A 212 5.97 -24.64 -3.79
CA LEU A 212 5.14 -25.08 -4.92
C LEU A 212 3.68 -25.34 -4.48
N GLN A 213 3.49 -25.94 -3.31
CA GLN A 213 2.15 -26.15 -2.75
C GLN A 213 1.43 -24.82 -2.49
N ARG A 214 2.12 -23.82 -1.95
CA ARG A 214 1.56 -22.48 -1.69
C ARG A 214 1.26 -21.71 -2.98
N ILE A 215 2.10 -21.80 -4.01
CA ILE A 215 1.82 -21.25 -5.35
C ILE A 215 0.52 -21.85 -5.91
N HIS A 216 0.34 -23.16 -5.80
CA HIS A 216 -0.89 -23.82 -6.25
C HIS A 216 -2.12 -23.41 -5.43
N GLN A 217 -1.98 -23.20 -4.12
CA GLN A 217 -3.07 -22.72 -3.28
C GLN A 217 -3.47 -21.27 -3.58
N ALA A 218 -2.51 -20.39 -3.86
CA ALA A 218 -2.77 -18.99 -4.18
C ALA A 218 -3.33 -18.77 -5.60
N SER A 219 -3.16 -19.74 -6.50
CA SER A 219 -3.64 -19.69 -7.89
C SER A 219 -5.08 -20.21 -8.09
N ASN A 220 -5.73 -20.73 -7.03
CA ASN A 220 -7.11 -21.23 -7.04
C ASN A 220 -8.03 -20.25 -6.30
#